data_AF-A0A9E0TIF7-F1
#
_entry.id   AF-A0A9E0TIF7-F1
#
_cell.length_a   1.000
_cell.length_b   1.000
_cell.length_c   1.000
_cell.angle_alpha   90.00
_cell.angle_beta   90.00
_cell.angle_gamma   90.00
#
_symmetry.space_group_name_H-M   'P 1'
#
loop_
_entity.id
_entity.type
_entity.pdbx_description
1 polymer ?
#
loop_
_entity_poly.entity_id
_entity_poly.type
_entity_poly.pdbx_seq_one_letter_code
_entity_poly.pdbx_strand_id
1 'polypeptide(L)' 'MLQFELLGNDPHSHARRGRLTLNHGVVQTPIFMPVGTYGTVKGVLPRSLREMGAQIIL' A
#
# COMPACT_ATOMS: atom_id res chain seq x y z
N MET A 1 -2.20 6.95 -14.73
CA MET A 1 -1.23 7.96 -14.25
C MET A 1 -1.25 7.93 -12.73
N LEU A 2 -0.10 7.98 -12.05
CA LEU A 2 -0.07 8.01 -10.58
C LEU A 2 -0.50 9.39 -10.09
N GLN A 3 -1.51 9.44 -9.22
CA GLN A 3 -1.97 10.66 -8.57
C GLN A 3 -1.90 10.49 -7.05
N PHE A 4 -1.35 11.49 -6.36
CA PHE A 4 -1.30 11.53 -4.90
C PHE A 4 -2.15 12.68 -4.36
N GLU A 5 -2.97 12.37 -3.36
CA GLU A 5 -3.81 13.32 -2.62
C GLU A 5 -3.43 13.30 -1.14
N LEU A 6 -3.15 14.47 -0.55
CA LEU A 6 -2.93 14.62 0.89
C LEU A 6 -4.27 14.82 1.58
N LEU A 7 -4.68 13.87 2.43
CA LEU A 7 -5.94 13.92 3.17
C LEU A 7 -5.79 14.60 4.53
N GLY A 8 -4.59 14.58 5.10
CA GLY A 8 -4.30 15.24 6.37
C GLY A 8 -2.84 15.08 6.79
N ASN A 9 -2.40 15.97 7.67
CA ASN A 9 -1.07 15.98 8.26
C ASN A 9 -1.19 16.20 9.77
N ASP A 10 -0.24 15.64 10.51
CA ASP A 10 -0.14 15.90 11.94
C ASP A 10 0.54 17.26 12.19
N PRO A 11 0.00 18.16 13.04
CA PRO A 11 0.60 19.47 13.31
C PRO A 11 1.94 19.42 14.05
N HIS A 12 2.25 18.30 14.72
CA HIS A 12 3.39 18.18 15.62
C HIS A 12 4.50 17.27 15.07
N SER A 13 4.32 16.70 13.88
CA SER A 13 5.28 15.79 13.24
C SER A 13 5.20 15.89 11.71
N HIS A 14 5.95 15.03 11.02
CA HIS A 14 5.91 14.92 9.56
C HIS A 14 4.96 13.81 9.06
N ALA A 15 4.12 13.26 9.93
CA ALA A 15 3.17 12.21 9.58
C ALA A 15 2.09 12.75 8.61
N ARG A 16 1.74 11.94 7.61
CA ARG A 16 0.79 12.29 6.55
C ARG A 16 -0.17 11.13 6.28
N ARG A 17 -1.45 11.44 6.20
CA ARG A 17 -2.48 10.57 5.63
C ARG A 17 -2.69 10.97 4.18
N GLY A 18 -2.59 10.02 3.27
CA GLY A 18 -2.79 10.30 1.85
C GLY A 18 -3.48 9.17 1.12
N ARG A 19 -3.72 9.43 -0.15
CA ARG A 19 -4.37 8.50 -1.08
C ARG A 19 -3.60 8.50 -2.39
N LEU A 20 -3.26 7.30 -2.86
CA LEU A 20 -2.63 7.06 -4.15
C LEU A 20 -3.67 6.46 -5.09
N THR A 21 -3.97 7.14 -6.17
CA THR A 21 -4.77 6.59 -7.27
C THR A 21 -3.82 6.03 -8.31
N LEU A 22 -3.91 4.72 -8.53
CA LEU A 22 -3.12 3.96 -9.49
C LEU A 22 -4.05 3.37 -10.56
N ASN A 23 -3.47 2.90 -11.66
CA ASN A 23 -4.25 2.24 -12.72
C ASN A 23 -5.04 1.02 -12.20
N HIS A 24 -4.59 0.40 -11.10
CA HIS A 24 -5.19 -0.80 -10.51
C HIS A 24 -6.08 -0.50 -9.29
N GLY A 25 -6.39 0.76 -9.04
CA GLY A 25 -7.26 1.19 -7.93
C GLY A 25 -6.58 2.14 -6.96
N VAL A 26 -7.20 2.30 -5.79
CA VAL A 26 -6.84 3.29 -4.78
C VAL A 26 -6.12 2.63 -3.60
N VAL A 27 -5.00 3.22 -3.19
CA VAL A 27 -4.18 2.78 -2.05
C VAL A 27 -4.14 3.88 -1.00
N GLN A 28 -4.39 3.55 0.26
CA GLN A 28 -4.33 4.50 1.37
C GLN A 28 -2.91 4.55 1.94
N THR A 29 -2.37 5.73 2.26
CA THR A 29 -1.04 5.89 2.87
C THR A 29 -1.15 6.45 4.30
N PRO A 30 -0.25 6.09 5.24
CA PRO A 30 0.93 5.24 5.05
C PRO A 30 0.55 3.76 4.83
N ILE A 31 1.31 3.06 3.99
CA ILE A 31 1.14 1.62 3.74
C ILE A 31 2.48 0.91 3.67
N PHE A 32 2.53 -0.30 4.20
CA PHE A 32 3.64 -1.22 4.03
C PHE A 32 3.37 -2.12 2.81
N MET A 33 4.34 -2.20 1.88
CA MET A 33 4.20 -2.98 0.65
C MET A 33 5.00 -4.28 0.77
N PRO A 34 4.35 -5.45 0.90
CA PRO A 34 5.06 -6.72 0.92
C PRO A 34 5.64 -7.05 -0.46
N VAL A 35 6.75 -7.78 -0.47
CA VAL A 35 7.40 -8.24 -1.70
C VAL A 35 6.60 -9.42 -2.29
N GLY A 36 6.02 -9.22 -3.46
CA GLY A 36 5.19 -10.20 -4.17
C GLY A 36 5.98 -11.15 -5.08
N THR A 37 7.30 -10.99 -5.18
CA THR A 37 8.14 -11.83 -6.04
C THR A 37 8.27 -13.25 -5.49
N TYR A 38 8.30 -14.24 -6.39
CA TYR A 38 8.35 -15.68 -6.07
C TYR A 38 9.49 -16.10 -5.12
N GLY A 39 10.55 -15.29 -4.98
CA GLY A 39 11.63 -15.52 -4.01
C GLY A 39 11.20 -15.40 -2.54
N THR A 40 10.23 -14.53 -2.23
CA THR A 40 9.70 -14.28 -0.87
C THR A 40 8.37 -15.00 -0.61
N VAL A 41 7.65 -15.37 -1.68
CA VAL A 41 6.35 -16.08 -1.64
C VAL A 41 6.49 -17.55 -1.19
N LYS A 42 7.68 -18.01 -0.80
CA LYS A 42 7.90 -19.33 -0.18
C LYS A 42 7.21 -19.49 1.19
N GLY A 43 6.82 -18.39 1.84
CA GLY A 43 6.17 -18.41 3.16
C GLY A 43 4.72 -17.94 3.21
N VAL A 44 4.24 -17.18 2.21
CA VAL A 44 2.88 -16.60 2.20
C VAL A 44 2.28 -16.77 0.81
N LEU A 45 1.16 -17.49 0.70
CA LEU A 45 0.48 -17.67 -0.59
C LEU A 45 -0.15 -16.35 -1.05
N PRO A 46 -0.26 -16.09 -2.37
CA PRO A 46 -0.92 -14.88 -2.90
C PRO A 46 -2.36 -14.67 -2.39
N ARG A 47 -3.07 -15.77 -2.05
CA ARG A 47 -4.40 -15.69 -1.43
C ARG A 47 -4.36 -15.03 -0.04
N SER A 48 -3.33 -15.35 0.75
CA SER A 48 -3.17 -14.83 2.11
C SER A 48 -2.89 -13.33 2.08
N LEU A 49 -2.14 -12.83 1.09
CA LEU A 49 -1.94 -11.39 0.90
C LEU A 49 -3.25 -10.64 0.59
N ARG A 50 -4.14 -11.25 -0.20
CA ARG A 50 -5.47 -10.70 -0.49
C ARG A 50 -6.38 -10.72 0.75
N GLU A 51 -6.38 -11.83 1.49
CA GLU A 51 -7.14 -11.98 2.73
C GLU A 51 -6.68 -11.01 3.83
N MET A 52 -5.39 -10.68 3.86
CA MET A 52 -4.81 -9.66 4.76
C MET A 52 -5.15 -8.22 4.34
N GLY A 53 -5.82 -8.02 3.20
CA GLY A 53 -6.22 -6.70 2.72
C GLY A 53 -5.08 -5.87 2.13
N ALA A 54 -4.01 -6.51 1.63
CA ALA A 54 -2.92 -5.78 0.97
C ALA A 54 -3.44 -5.06 -0.28
N GLN A 55 -3.32 -3.73 -0.31
CA GLN A 55 -3.79 -2.90 -1.44
C GLN A 55 -2.75 -2.80 -2.57
N ILE A 56 -1.49 -3.13 -2.28
CA ILE A 56 -0.36 -3.06 -3.21
C ILE A 56 0.74 -4.02 -2.74
N ILE A 57 1.49 -4.58 -3.70
CA ILE A 57 2.66 -5.44 -3.49
C ILE A 57 3.77 -5.02 -4.46
N LEU A 58 5.02 -5.37 -4.16
CA LEU A 58 6.19 -5.17 -5.05
C LEU A 58 6.38 -6.32 -6.04
#